data_AF-A0A2X3EWV9-F1
#
_entry.id   AF-A0A2X3EWV9-F1
#
_cell.length_a   1.000
_cell.length_b   1.000
_cell.length_c   1.000
_cell.angle_alpha   90.00
_cell.angle_beta   90.00
_cell.angle_gamma   90.00
#
_symmetry.space_group_name_H-M   'P 1'
#
loop_
_entity.id
_entity.type
_entity.pdbx_description
1 polymer ?
#
loop_
_entity_poly.entity_id
_entity_poly.type
_entity_poly.pdbx_seq_one_letter_code
_entity_poly.pdbx_strand_id
1 'polypeptide(L)'
;MKQTVYTASPESQQIHVWSLEADGKLTLVQVVDAPGQVQPMVVSPNKEFLYVGVRPEFRVLAYRITPDNGALTFAGEAALPGSPTHISTDHHGRFVFSASYNQGCVSVTPLHDGLPGETITVVEGLEGCHSANISPDNRTLWVPALKQDRICLFTLSDDGFLSAQEPAEVTTVEGAGPRHMVFHPNQQYGYCVNELNSSIDVWELKDPKGNIECVQTLDMMPPDFSGVRWAADIHITPDGRHLYACDRTASIITVFSVSEDGSVLAVEGYQPTETQRAALTSITAVNISLPPGRSRTISRCTISSVSRDCCRRKAAMRLGRGRCGWWSTPTEPPSGKRKNLALARFFFAQSGQALREKALSWRARSVTTLDIVHGVANDNLQRFSDHVRGHHVIGGFQRLNQP
;
A
#
# COMPACT_ATOMS: atom_id res chain seq x y z
N MET A 1 2.44 -24.14 -3.37
CA MET A 1 1.10 -23.84 -2.82
C MET A 1 0.47 -22.83 -3.77
N LYS A 2 -0.78 -23.02 -4.19
CA LYS A 2 -1.46 -22.10 -5.12
C LYS A 2 -1.98 -20.91 -4.32
N GLN A 3 -1.71 -19.68 -4.76
CA GLN A 3 -2.15 -18.45 -4.11
C GLN A 3 -3.11 -17.70 -5.01
N THR A 4 -3.96 -16.87 -4.41
CA THR A 4 -4.89 -15.98 -5.13
C THR A 4 -4.67 -14.56 -4.65
N VAL A 5 -4.62 -13.62 -5.60
CA VAL A 5 -4.51 -12.18 -5.35
C VAL A 5 -5.83 -11.52 -5.74
N TYR A 6 -6.37 -10.71 -4.83
CA TYR A 6 -7.56 -9.90 -5.06
C TYR A 6 -7.14 -8.43 -5.14
N THR A 7 -7.61 -7.70 -6.15
CA THR A 7 -7.34 -6.26 -6.28
C THR A 7 -8.62 -5.48 -6.49
N ALA A 8 -8.84 -4.43 -5.69
CA ALA A 8 -9.96 -3.51 -5.84
C ALA A 8 -9.59 -2.35 -6.77
N SER A 9 -10.45 -2.08 -7.74
CA SER A 9 -10.35 -0.96 -8.68
C SER A 9 -11.60 -0.08 -8.54
N PRO A 10 -11.64 0.84 -7.54
CA PRO A 10 -12.85 1.61 -7.22
C PRO A 10 -13.38 2.43 -8.39
N GLU A 11 -12.51 3.06 -9.19
CA GLU A 11 -12.90 3.90 -10.32
C GLU A 11 -13.62 3.12 -11.43
N SER A 12 -13.20 1.87 -11.67
CA SER A 12 -13.84 0.97 -12.62
C SER A 12 -14.89 0.08 -11.98
N GLN A 13 -15.08 0.17 -10.65
CA GLN A 13 -16.03 -0.64 -9.86
C GLN A 13 -15.77 -2.14 -10.00
N GLN A 14 -14.50 -2.54 -10.02
CA GLN A 14 -14.12 -3.93 -10.29
C GLN A 14 -13.26 -4.55 -9.19
N ILE A 15 -13.47 -5.84 -8.96
CA ILE A 15 -12.53 -6.70 -8.24
C ILE A 15 -11.90 -7.64 -9.26
N HIS A 16 -10.57 -7.68 -9.32
CA HIS A 16 -9.86 -8.66 -10.15
C HIS A 16 -9.31 -9.78 -9.28
N VAL A 17 -9.46 -11.01 -9.76
CA VAL A 17 -8.97 -12.23 -9.13
C VAL A 17 -7.86 -12.80 -9.99
N TRP A 18 -6.68 -13.02 -9.40
CA TRP A 18 -5.51 -13.55 -10.08
C TRP A 18 -5.00 -14.80 -9.38
N SER A 19 -4.60 -15.83 -10.13
CA SER A 19 -3.77 -16.90 -9.57
C SER A 19 -2.33 -16.44 -9.54
N LEU A 20 -1.65 -16.71 -8.42
CA LEU A 20 -0.23 -16.47 -8.23
C LEU A 20 0.50 -17.82 -8.17
N GLU A 21 1.32 -18.06 -9.18
CA GLU A 21 2.15 -19.24 -9.30
C GLU A 21 3.44 -19.11 -8.47
N ALA A 22 4.08 -20.24 -8.15
CA ALA A 22 5.28 -20.27 -7.31
C ALA A 22 6.49 -19.52 -7.92
N ASP A 23 6.49 -19.28 -9.23
CA ASP A 23 7.50 -18.50 -9.96
C ASP A 23 7.19 -16.98 -9.97
N GLY A 24 6.10 -16.56 -9.31
CA GLY A 24 5.65 -15.18 -9.25
C GLY A 24 4.78 -14.74 -10.42
N LYS A 25 4.42 -15.63 -11.35
CA LYS A 25 3.54 -15.29 -12.47
C LYS A 25 2.09 -15.12 -11.99
N LEU A 26 1.47 -14.01 -12.40
CA LEU A 26 0.04 -13.76 -12.23
C LEU A 26 -0.75 -14.17 -13.48
N THR A 27 -1.86 -14.87 -13.29
CA THR A 27 -2.82 -15.20 -14.35
C THR A 27 -4.22 -14.74 -13.93
N LEU A 28 -4.89 -13.96 -14.77
CA LEU A 28 -6.25 -13.50 -14.49
C LEU A 28 -7.22 -14.69 -14.44
N VAL A 29 -7.97 -14.80 -13.36
CA VAL A 29 -8.98 -15.84 -13.12
C VAL A 29 -10.38 -15.28 -13.36
N GLN A 30 -10.69 -14.11 -12.79
CA GLN A 30 -12.02 -13.51 -12.83
C GLN A 30 -11.92 -11.98 -12.73
N VAL A 31 -12.90 -11.30 -13.32
CA VAL A 31 -13.23 -9.90 -13.04
C VAL A 31 -14.67 -9.87 -12.54
N VAL A 32 -14.90 -9.21 -11.40
CA VAL A 32 -16.21 -9.03 -10.79
C VAL A 32 -16.57 -7.55 -10.91
N ASP A 33 -17.71 -7.25 -11.52
CA ASP A 33 -18.29 -5.91 -11.46
C ASP A 33 -19.05 -5.77 -10.14
N ALA A 34 -18.61 -4.85 -9.29
CA ALA A 34 -19.19 -4.59 -7.98
C ALA A 34 -20.35 -3.58 -8.08
N PRO A 35 -21.32 -3.60 -7.15
CA PRO A 35 -22.44 -2.64 -7.13
C PRO A 35 -22.04 -1.26 -6.59
N GLY A 36 -20.84 -0.78 -6.94
CA GLY A 36 -20.27 0.47 -6.45
C GLY A 36 -18.74 0.47 -6.40
N GLN A 37 -18.19 1.54 -5.82
CA GLN A 37 -16.75 1.69 -5.65
C GLN A 37 -16.28 0.90 -4.43
N VAL A 38 -15.76 -0.30 -4.66
CA VAL A 38 -15.12 -1.13 -3.63
C VAL A 38 -13.72 -0.61 -3.32
N GLN A 39 -13.35 -0.59 -2.03
CA GLN A 39 -12.03 -0.15 -1.59
C GLN A 39 -11.36 -1.11 -0.60
N PRO A 40 -11.74 -1.15 0.69
CA PRO A 40 -11.09 -2.05 1.62
C PRO A 40 -11.62 -3.47 1.42
N MET A 41 -10.72 -4.46 1.57
CA MET A 41 -11.06 -5.87 1.45
C MET A 41 -10.29 -6.68 2.49
N VAL A 42 -10.91 -7.74 3.02
CA VAL A 42 -10.26 -8.70 3.93
C VAL A 42 -10.76 -10.11 3.64
N VAL A 43 -9.83 -11.08 3.67
CA VAL A 43 -10.19 -12.51 3.60
C VAL A 43 -10.52 -12.99 5.00
N SER A 44 -11.65 -13.68 5.14
CA SER A 44 -12.05 -14.35 6.39
C SER A 44 -10.97 -15.31 6.91
N PRO A 45 -10.82 -15.49 8.24
CA PRO A 45 -9.80 -16.39 8.80
C PRO A 45 -9.87 -17.84 8.29
N ASN A 46 -11.09 -18.34 8.04
CA ASN A 46 -11.33 -19.67 7.47
C ASN A 46 -11.17 -19.74 5.93
N LYS A 47 -10.93 -18.59 5.27
CA LYS A 47 -10.72 -18.43 3.82
C LYS A 47 -11.94 -18.75 2.95
N GLU A 48 -13.13 -18.81 3.53
CA GLU A 48 -14.36 -19.10 2.79
C GLU A 48 -14.98 -17.87 2.14
N PHE A 49 -14.72 -16.68 2.70
CA PHE A 49 -15.27 -15.41 2.25
C PHE A 49 -14.19 -14.33 2.06
N LEU A 50 -14.44 -13.46 1.10
CA LEU A 50 -13.84 -12.14 0.96
C LEU A 50 -14.89 -11.10 1.34
N TYR A 51 -14.61 -10.31 2.37
CA TYR A 51 -15.44 -9.17 2.75
C TYR A 51 -14.90 -7.89 2.13
N VAL A 52 -15.76 -7.08 1.54
CA VAL A 52 -15.36 -5.83 0.88
C VAL A 52 -16.26 -4.67 1.30
N GLY A 53 -15.66 -3.51 1.56
CA GLY A 53 -16.40 -2.28 1.79
C GLY A 53 -16.73 -1.59 0.47
N VAL A 54 -17.98 -1.15 0.30
CA VAL A 54 -18.48 -0.49 -0.92
C VAL A 54 -19.17 0.84 -0.62
N ARG A 55 -19.17 1.75 -1.60
CA ARG A 55 -19.91 3.03 -1.63
C ARG A 55 -20.47 3.28 -3.05
N PRO A 56 -21.42 4.20 -3.29
CA PRO A 56 -21.98 5.21 -2.38
C PRO A 56 -23.00 4.65 -1.38
N GLU A 57 -23.56 3.48 -1.63
CA GLU A 57 -24.41 2.79 -0.66
C GLU A 57 -23.52 2.01 0.30
N PHE A 58 -23.34 2.56 1.50
CA PHE A 58 -22.35 2.08 2.47
C PHE A 58 -22.71 0.69 2.99
N ARG A 59 -21.94 -0.31 2.56
CA ARG A 59 -22.16 -1.71 2.91
C ARG A 59 -20.83 -2.45 3.07
N VAL A 60 -20.90 -3.54 3.83
CA VAL A 60 -19.99 -4.67 3.68
C VAL A 60 -20.65 -5.71 2.78
N LEU A 61 -19.98 -6.11 1.72
CA LEU A 61 -20.41 -7.21 0.85
C LEU A 61 -19.58 -8.45 1.17
N ALA A 62 -20.22 -9.62 1.20
CA ALA A 62 -19.57 -10.91 1.32
C ALA A 62 -19.59 -11.64 -0.02
N TYR A 63 -18.39 -12.01 -0.49
CA TYR A 63 -18.21 -12.90 -1.62
C TYR A 63 -17.67 -14.23 -1.14
N ARG A 64 -18.36 -15.33 -1.45
CA ARG A 64 -17.85 -16.69 -1.22
C ARG A 64 -16.68 -16.96 -2.16
N ILE A 65 -15.59 -17.47 -1.61
CA ILE A 65 -14.37 -17.84 -2.32
C ILE A 65 -14.47 -19.31 -2.73
N THR A 66 -14.26 -19.58 -4.02
CA THR A 66 -14.21 -20.94 -4.55
C THR A 66 -12.84 -21.55 -4.19
N PRO A 67 -12.76 -22.68 -3.46
CA PRO A 67 -11.48 -23.16 -2.90
C PRO A 67 -10.38 -23.52 -3.91
N ASP A 68 -10.75 -23.88 -5.14
CA ASP A 68 -9.84 -24.40 -6.17
C ASP A 68 -9.10 -23.30 -6.98
N ASN A 69 -9.77 -22.17 -7.20
CA ASN A 69 -9.32 -21.11 -8.09
C ASN A 69 -9.45 -19.70 -7.49
N GLY A 70 -10.08 -19.57 -6.33
CA GLY A 70 -10.30 -18.30 -5.65
C GLY A 70 -11.35 -17.39 -6.29
N ALA A 71 -12.16 -17.91 -7.22
CA ALA A 71 -13.24 -17.14 -7.83
C ALA A 71 -14.29 -16.74 -6.78
N LEU A 72 -14.85 -15.56 -6.97
CA LEU A 72 -15.79 -14.89 -6.07
C LEU A 72 -17.22 -15.04 -6.58
N THR A 73 -18.12 -15.41 -5.66
CA THR A 73 -19.58 -15.40 -5.88
C THR A 73 -20.24 -14.57 -4.79
N PHE A 74 -21.02 -13.56 -5.15
CA PHE A 74 -21.75 -12.75 -4.16
C PHE A 74 -22.65 -13.64 -3.28
N ALA A 75 -22.64 -13.41 -1.97
CA ALA A 75 -23.32 -14.26 -1.00
C ALA A 75 -24.23 -13.50 -0.04
N GLY A 76 -23.93 -12.23 0.27
CA GLY A 76 -24.74 -11.42 1.17
C GLY A 76 -24.13 -10.04 1.39
N GLU A 77 -24.84 -9.20 2.12
CA GLU A 77 -24.42 -7.85 2.43
C GLU A 77 -25.10 -7.33 3.69
N ALA A 78 -24.51 -6.32 4.32
CA ALA A 78 -25.13 -5.56 5.39
C ALA A 78 -24.75 -4.08 5.29
N ALA A 79 -25.65 -3.21 5.76
CA ALA A 79 -25.45 -1.77 5.80
C ALA A 79 -24.38 -1.37 6.83
N LEU A 80 -23.61 -0.34 6.49
CA LEU A 80 -22.62 0.30 7.35
C LEU A 80 -23.05 1.75 7.66
N PRO A 81 -22.67 2.30 8.84
CA PRO A 81 -23.06 3.66 9.24
C PRO A 81 -22.36 4.77 8.43
N GLY A 82 -21.29 4.46 7.70
CA GLY A 82 -20.52 5.43 6.93
C GLY A 82 -19.68 4.76 5.83
N SER A 83 -19.12 5.56 4.92
CA SER A 83 -18.26 5.06 3.84
C SER A 83 -17.07 4.28 4.43
N PRO A 84 -16.90 2.98 4.12
CA PRO A 84 -15.84 2.17 4.69
C PRO A 84 -14.47 2.58 4.13
N THR A 85 -13.55 2.92 5.03
CA THR A 85 -12.16 3.27 4.71
C THR A 85 -11.22 2.08 4.90
N HIS A 86 -11.48 1.26 5.92
CA HIS A 86 -10.75 0.03 6.22
C HIS A 86 -11.72 -1.03 6.71
N ILE A 87 -11.39 -2.29 6.45
CA ILE A 87 -12.16 -3.46 6.88
C ILE A 87 -11.23 -4.55 7.39
N SER A 88 -11.58 -5.19 8.49
CA SER A 88 -10.84 -6.30 9.10
C SER A 88 -11.81 -7.24 9.81
N THR A 89 -11.32 -8.36 10.34
CA THR A 89 -12.10 -9.26 11.19
C THR A 89 -11.40 -9.46 12.53
N ASP A 90 -12.12 -10.03 13.49
CA ASP A 90 -11.46 -10.68 14.62
C ASP A 90 -10.76 -11.97 14.17
N HIS A 91 -9.89 -12.52 15.03
CA HIS A 91 -9.12 -13.73 14.71
C HIS A 91 -9.97 -14.99 14.56
N HIS A 92 -11.18 -15.00 15.13
CA HIS A 92 -12.12 -16.13 15.04
C HIS A 92 -13.14 -16.00 13.91
N GLY A 93 -13.16 -14.86 13.20
CA GLY A 93 -14.06 -14.64 12.06
C GLY A 93 -15.54 -14.56 12.46
N ARG A 94 -15.80 -14.05 13.66
CA ARG A 94 -17.14 -13.80 14.21
C ARG A 94 -17.65 -12.39 13.91
N PHE A 95 -16.74 -11.45 13.68
CA PHE A 95 -17.06 -10.04 13.47
C PHE A 95 -16.25 -9.45 12.32
N VAL A 96 -16.86 -8.49 11.64
CA VAL A 96 -16.20 -7.55 10.73
C VAL A 96 -16.13 -6.19 11.40
N PHE A 97 -14.96 -5.58 11.38
CA PHE A 97 -14.75 -4.20 11.81
C PHE A 97 -14.69 -3.29 10.60
N SER A 98 -15.40 -2.16 10.65
CA SER A 98 -15.26 -1.12 9.62
C SER A 98 -14.95 0.23 10.26
N ALA A 99 -13.81 0.80 9.85
CA ALA A 99 -13.45 2.18 10.14
C ALA A 99 -13.95 3.07 9.00
N SER A 100 -14.57 4.20 9.34
CA SER A 100 -15.02 5.21 8.38
C SER A 100 -14.39 6.55 8.68
N TYR A 101 -13.52 6.99 7.76
CA TYR A 101 -12.79 8.25 7.90
C TYR A 101 -13.73 9.46 7.88
N ASN A 102 -14.66 9.48 6.92
CA ASN A 102 -15.57 10.62 6.72
C ASN A 102 -16.63 10.70 7.82
N GLN A 103 -17.12 9.56 8.31
CA GLN A 103 -18.09 9.52 9.40
C GLN A 103 -17.42 9.69 10.78
N GLY A 104 -16.10 9.46 10.86
CA GLY A 104 -15.35 9.56 12.11
C GLY A 104 -15.77 8.48 13.13
N CYS A 105 -15.94 7.24 12.67
CA CYS A 105 -16.43 6.15 13.50
C CYS A 105 -15.79 4.80 13.19
N VAL A 106 -15.86 3.88 14.16
CA VAL A 106 -15.64 2.44 13.97
C VAL A 106 -16.93 1.69 14.27
N SER A 107 -17.21 0.64 13.51
CA SER A 107 -18.42 -0.19 13.66
C SER A 107 -18.11 -1.68 13.65
N VAL A 108 -18.97 -2.47 14.30
CA VAL A 108 -18.86 -3.94 14.36
C VAL A 108 -20.10 -4.56 13.72
N THR A 109 -19.86 -5.45 12.75
CA THR A 109 -20.87 -6.24 12.07
C THR A 109 -20.69 -7.71 12.44
N PRO A 110 -21.70 -8.39 13.00
CA PRO A 110 -21.61 -9.82 13.32
C PRO A 110 -21.66 -10.65 12.04
N LEU A 111 -21.03 -11.84 12.09
CA LEU A 111 -21.07 -12.83 11.03
C LEU A 111 -21.90 -14.04 11.49
N HIS A 112 -22.92 -14.37 10.71
CA HIS A 112 -23.74 -15.57 10.88
C HIS A 112 -23.47 -16.50 9.69
N ASP A 113 -22.83 -17.65 9.94
CA ASP A 113 -22.36 -18.57 8.90
C ASP A 113 -21.52 -17.87 7.80
N GLY A 114 -20.70 -16.90 8.22
CA GLY A 114 -19.86 -16.07 7.34
C GLY A 114 -20.61 -14.99 6.56
N LEU A 115 -21.90 -14.77 6.82
CA LEU A 115 -22.66 -13.68 6.22
C LEU A 115 -22.80 -12.49 7.19
N PRO A 116 -22.59 -11.24 6.73
CA PRO A 116 -22.71 -10.06 7.57
C PRO A 116 -24.16 -9.81 7.98
N GLY A 117 -24.40 -9.59 9.27
CA GLY A 117 -25.69 -9.20 9.86
C GLY A 117 -25.82 -7.70 10.09
N GLU A 118 -26.85 -7.28 10.84
CA GLU A 118 -27.04 -5.87 11.20
C GLU A 118 -25.90 -5.38 12.12
N THR A 119 -25.43 -4.14 11.91
CA THR A 119 -24.39 -3.53 12.74
C THR A 119 -24.85 -3.46 14.20
N ILE A 120 -24.05 -4.03 15.12
CA ILE A 120 -24.41 -4.16 16.55
C ILE A 120 -23.82 -3.06 17.43
N THR A 121 -22.75 -2.41 16.98
CA THR A 121 -22.14 -1.30 17.70
C THR A 121 -21.53 -0.30 16.73
N VAL A 122 -21.62 0.99 17.07
CA VAL A 122 -20.94 2.09 16.39
C VAL A 122 -20.34 2.98 17.46
N VAL A 123 -19.05 3.29 17.34
CA VAL A 123 -18.35 4.24 18.20
C VAL A 123 -17.96 5.44 17.34
N GLU A 124 -18.57 6.58 17.62
CA GLU A 124 -18.34 7.86 16.92
C GLU A 124 -17.32 8.75 17.64
N GLY A 125 -17.04 9.94 17.10
CA GLY A 125 -16.10 10.91 17.70
C GLY A 125 -14.62 10.59 17.45
N LEU A 126 -14.35 9.69 16.50
CA LEU A 126 -13.02 9.25 16.09
C LEU A 126 -12.64 9.95 14.78
N GLU A 127 -12.34 11.25 14.84
CA GLU A 127 -12.12 12.07 13.64
C GLU A 127 -10.98 11.50 12.78
N GLY A 128 -11.27 11.26 11.50
CA GLY A 128 -10.32 10.62 10.60
C GLY A 128 -10.02 9.16 10.94
N CYS A 129 -10.97 8.42 11.55
CA CYS A 129 -10.86 6.98 11.83
C CYS A 129 -10.43 6.21 10.57
N HIS A 130 -9.19 5.70 10.56
CA HIS A 130 -8.58 5.23 9.32
C HIS A 130 -8.42 3.70 9.26
N SER A 131 -8.22 3.03 10.39
CA SER A 131 -8.17 1.57 10.46
C SER A 131 -8.71 1.03 11.79
N ALA A 132 -8.93 -0.28 11.84
CA ALA A 132 -9.37 -0.99 13.03
C ALA A 132 -8.63 -2.33 13.05
N ASN A 133 -7.79 -2.55 14.06
CA ASN A 133 -6.77 -3.60 14.04
C ASN A 133 -6.87 -4.41 15.33
N ILE A 134 -7.31 -5.66 15.22
CA ILE A 134 -7.49 -6.52 16.39
C ILE A 134 -6.12 -6.98 16.90
N SER A 135 -5.87 -6.83 18.20
CA SER A 135 -4.63 -7.24 18.85
C SER A 135 -4.42 -8.76 18.73
N PRO A 136 -3.18 -9.25 18.81
CA PRO A 136 -2.89 -10.69 18.67
C PRO A 136 -3.65 -11.61 19.63
N ASP A 137 -4.01 -11.12 20.81
CA ASP A 137 -4.78 -11.86 21.83
C ASP A 137 -6.31 -11.78 21.63
N ASN A 138 -6.77 -11.13 20.57
CA ASN A 138 -8.18 -10.92 20.21
C ASN A 138 -8.99 -10.06 21.20
N ARG A 139 -8.34 -9.32 22.11
CA ARG A 139 -9.02 -8.58 23.18
C ARG A 139 -9.17 -7.09 22.91
N THR A 140 -8.19 -6.48 22.26
CA THR A 140 -8.12 -5.03 22.09
C THR A 140 -8.19 -4.67 20.61
N LEU A 141 -9.19 -3.89 20.23
CA LEU A 141 -9.26 -3.27 18.91
C LEU A 141 -8.52 -1.93 18.93
N TRP A 142 -7.43 -1.83 18.18
CA TRP A 142 -6.60 -0.64 18.02
C TRP A 142 -7.11 0.18 16.84
N VAL A 143 -7.54 1.41 17.10
CA VAL A 143 -8.27 2.24 16.14
C VAL A 143 -7.57 3.59 15.95
N PRO A 144 -6.70 3.71 14.93
CA PRO A 144 -6.09 4.99 14.57
C PRO A 144 -7.12 6.04 14.15
N ALA A 145 -7.15 7.17 14.88
CA ALA A 145 -7.92 8.36 14.56
C ALA A 145 -6.97 9.42 14.00
N LEU A 146 -6.81 9.45 12.68
CA LEU A 146 -5.77 10.22 11.98
C LEU A 146 -5.78 11.71 12.35
N LYS A 147 -6.96 12.31 12.53
CA LYS A 147 -7.07 13.75 12.82
C LYS A 147 -6.87 14.09 14.30
N GLN A 148 -6.67 13.09 15.14
CA GLN A 148 -6.59 13.25 16.59
C GLN A 148 -5.23 12.81 17.16
N ASP A 149 -4.27 12.45 16.29
CA ASP A 149 -2.92 12.00 16.68
C ASP A 149 -2.93 10.94 17.81
N ARG A 150 -3.92 10.03 17.75
CA ARG A 150 -4.09 8.96 18.73
C ARG A 150 -4.54 7.66 18.10
N ILE A 151 -4.22 6.58 18.79
CA ILE A 151 -4.71 5.24 18.52
C ILE A 151 -5.58 4.84 19.70
N CYS A 152 -6.90 4.79 19.49
CA CYS A 152 -7.86 4.44 20.53
C CYS A 152 -7.81 2.93 20.80
N LEU A 153 -7.99 2.55 22.06
CA LEU A 153 -7.93 1.18 22.55
C LEU A 153 -9.30 0.76 23.07
N PHE A 154 -9.93 -0.19 22.38
CA PHE A 154 -11.24 -0.72 22.79
C PHE A 154 -11.14 -2.18 23.17
N THR A 155 -11.67 -2.54 24.33
CA THR A 155 -11.94 -3.95 24.65
C THR A 155 -13.08 -4.45 23.77
N LEU A 156 -12.84 -5.54 23.06
CA LEU A 156 -13.84 -6.31 22.33
C LEU A 156 -14.45 -7.36 23.27
N SER A 157 -15.76 -7.24 23.51
CA SER A 157 -16.50 -8.28 24.24
C SER A 157 -16.81 -9.49 23.37
N ASP A 158 -17.14 -10.61 24.00
CA ASP A 158 -17.55 -11.83 23.29
C ASP A 158 -18.78 -11.62 22.40
N ASP A 159 -19.64 -10.66 22.73
CA ASP A 159 -20.83 -10.31 21.94
C ASP A 159 -20.57 -9.21 20.89
N GLY A 160 -19.32 -8.75 20.75
CA GLY A 160 -18.91 -7.82 19.70
C GLY A 160 -19.05 -6.34 20.04
N PHE A 161 -19.43 -5.99 21.27
CA PHE A 161 -19.42 -4.60 21.73
C PHE A 161 -18.01 -4.10 22.02
N LEU A 162 -17.79 -2.81 21.78
CA LEU A 162 -16.54 -2.09 22.04
C LEU A 162 -16.69 -1.18 23.25
N SER A 163 -15.71 -1.22 24.15
CA SER A 163 -15.64 -0.33 25.33
C SER A 163 -14.23 0.22 25.49
N ALA A 164 -14.08 1.53 25.74
CA ALA A 164 -12.77 2.15 25.89
C ALA A 164 -11.99 1.53 27.07
N GLN A 165 -10.69 1.34 26.90
CA GLN A 165 -9.79 0.85 27.95
C GLN A 165 -9.31 1.98 28.88
N GLU A 166 -8.53 1.61 29.89
CA GLU A 166 -7.71 2.53 30.69
C GLU A 166 -6.23 2.07 30.57
N PRO A 167 -5.36 2.83 29.90
CA PRO A 167 -5.65 4.07 29.18
C PRO A 167 -6.57 3.85 27.97
N ALA A 168 -7.35 4.87 27.61
CA ALA A 168 -8.29 4.81 26.47
C ALA A 168 -7.60 4.88 25.11
N GLU A 169 -6.36 5.37 25.08
CA GLU A 169 -5.58 5.59 23.87
C GLU A 169 -4.08 5.63 24.15
N VAL A 170 -3.31 5.53 23.07
CA VAL A 170 -1.92 6.00 23.01
C VAL A 170 -1.81 7.13 21.99
N THR A 171 -0.89 8.07 22.21
CA THR A 171 -0.76 9.29 21.40
C THR A 171 0.51 9.28 20.58
N THR A 172 0.43 9.76 19.34
CA THR A 172 1.59 10.03 18.48
C THR A 172 2.11 11.45 18.72
N VAL A 173 3.21 11.82 18.05
CA VAL A 173 3.59 13.25 17.98
C VAL A 173 2.52 14.05 17.23
N GLU A 174 2.42 15.35 17.54
CA GLU A 174 1.49 16.27 16.90
C GLU A 174 1.69 16.30 15.37
N GLY A 175 0.59 16.18 14.62
CA GLY A 175 0.59 16.19 13.17
C GLY A 175 1.15 14.93 12.51
N ALA A 176 1.28 13.81 13.25
CA ALA A 176 1.72 12.55 12.67
C ALA A 176 0.63 11.89 11.81
N GLY A 177 -0.61 11.89 12.31
CA GLY A 177 -1.75 11.27 11.65
C GLY A 177 -1.64 9.74 11.54
N PRO A 178 -1.80 8.98 12.64
CA PRO A 178 -1.73 7.52 12.63
C PRO A 178 -2.79 6.93 11.70
N ARG A 179 -2.39 5.98 10.85
CA ARG A 179 -3.20 5.51 9.71
C ARG A 179 -3.47 4.02 9.77
N HIS A 180 -2.52 3.19 9.34
CA HIS A 180 -2.63 1.72 9.27
C HIS A 180 -1.67 1.08 10.26
N MET A 181 -1.99 -0.14 10.71
CA MET A 181 -1.14 -0.89 11.62
C MET A 181 -0.98 -2.35 11.20
N VAL A 182 0.15 -2.94 11.60
CA VAL A 182 0.36 -4.39 11.57
C VAL A 182 1.05 -4.83 12.87
N PHE A 183 0.75 -6.04 13.33
CA PHE A 183 1.39 -6.63 14.51
C PHE A 183 2.52 -7.58 14.10
N HIS A 184 3.60 -7.59 14.89
CA HIS A 184 4.69 -8.54 14.71
C HIS A 184 4.19 -9.98 14.99
N PRO A 185 4.66 -11.00 14.25
CA PRO A 185 4.22 -12.40 14.46
C PRO A 185 4.55 -12.98 15.84
N ASN A 186 5.50 -12.41 16.57
CA ASN A 186 5.79 -12.78 17.98
C ASN A 186 4.79 -12.19 18.99
N GLN A 187 3.84 -11.37 18.54
CA GLN A 187 2.75 -10.80 19.33
C GLN A 187 3.18 -9.79 20.40
N GLN A 188 4.44 -9.32 20.39
CA GLN A 188 4.96 -8.38 21.38
C GLN A 188 4.92 -6.92 20.90
N TYR A 189 4.91 -6.69 19.59
CA TYR A 189 5.00 -5.36 18.99
C TYR A 189 3.91 -5.08 17.95
N GLY A 190 3.50 -3.83 17.86
CA GLY A 190 2.69 -3.26 16.78
C GLY A 190 3.45 -2.16 16.05
N TYR A 191 3.24 -2.02 14.75
CA TYR A 191 3.85 -0.99 13.92
C TYR A 191 2.75 -0.12 13.32
N CYS A 192 2.80 1.19 13.55
CA CYS A 192 1.84 2.14 13.00
C CYS A 192 2.52 3.03 11.97
N VAL A 193 1.98 3.10 10.76
CA VAL A 193 2.39 4.12 9.78
C VAL A 193 1.57 5.39 9.98
N ASN A 194 2.28 6.52 10.03
CA ASN A 194 1.74 7.85 10.22
C ASN A 194 1.70 8.60 8.87
N GLU A 195 0.50 8.97 8.41
CA GLU A 195 0.26 9.50 7.06
C GLU A 195 0.93 10.86 6.83
N LEU A 196 0.81 11.76 7.80
CA LEU A 196 1.03 13.20 7.60
C LEU A 196 2.48 13.61 7.80
N ASN A 197 3.30 12.76 8.42
CA ASN A 197 4.74 12.96 8.56
C ASN A 197 5.58 11.83 7.94
N SER A 198 4.95 10.80 7.36
CA SER A 198 5.58 9.60 6.80
C SER A 198 6.59 8.94 7.75
N SER A 199 6.17 8.74 9.01
CA SER A 199 6.93 8.00 10.01
C SER A 199 6.30 6.65 10.35
N ILE A 200 7.07 5.78 11.01
CA ILE A 200 6.60 4.56 11.63
C ILE A 200 6.87 4.62 13.12
N ASP A 201 5.84 4.40 13.93
CA ASP A 201 5.95 4.16 15.37
C ASP A 201 5.96 2.66 15.67
N VAL A 202 6.88 2.24 16.54
CA VAL A 202 6.97 0.89 17.08
C VAL A 202 6.41 0.89 18.50
N TRP A 203 5.33 0.15 18.69
CA TRP A 203 4.61 0.03 19.95
C TRP A 203 4.89 -1.31 20.60
N GLU A 204 5.51 -1.31 21.78
CA GLU A 204 5.54 -2.47 22.66
C GLU A 204 4.15 -2.66 23.27
N LEU A 205 3.52 -3.81 23.03
CA LEU A 205 2.13 -4.04 23.42
C LEU A 205 1.97 -4.26 24.93
N LYS A 206 3.04 -4.71 25.59
CA LYS A 206 3.05 -4.96 27.03
C LYS A 206 4.48 -4.95 27.57
N ASP A 207 4.87 -3.83 28.16
CA ASP A 207 6.15 -3.70 28.88
C ASP A 207 6.17 -4.58 30.16
N PRO A 208 7.30 -4.68 30.89
CA PRO A 208 7.38 -5.40 32.15
C PRO A 208 6.41 -4.92 33.25
N LYS A 209 5.82 -3.73 33.13
CA LYS A 209 4.82 -3.17 34.05
C LYS A 209 3.38 -3.37 33.55
N GLY A 210 3.19 -3.89 32.35
CA GLY A 210 1.89 -4.10 31.71
C GLY A 210 1.37 -2.93 30.87
N ASN A 211 2.19 -1.92 30.60
CA ASN A 211 1.84 -0.74 29.82
C ASN A 211 2.16 -0.92 28.33
N ILE A 212 1.51 -0.09 27.50
CA ILE A 212 1.87 0.08 26.09
C ILE A 212 2.84 1.25 25.99
N GLU A 213 3.96 1.06 25.28
CA GLU A 213 4.97 2.12 25.10
C GLU A 213 5.40 2.26 23.64
N CYS A 214 5.63 3.49 23.17
CA CYS A 214 6.30 3.73 21.89
C CYS A 214 7.82 3.62 22.12
N VAL A 215 8.44 2.57 21.60
CA VAL A 215 9.87 2.26 21.81
C VAL A 215 10.76 2.81 20.71
N GLN A 216 10.19 3.18 19.56
CA GLN A 216 10.92 3.78 18.44
C GLN A 216 9.98 4.54 17.50
N THR A 217 10.46 5.66 16.98
CA THR A 217 9.86 6.35 15.82
C THR A 217 10.93 6.51 14.74
N LEU A 218 10.59 6.22 13.48
CA LEU A 218 11.51 6.31 12.34
C LEU A 218 10.87 7.05 11.16
N ASP A 219 11.64 7.94 10.51
CA ASP A 219 11.24 8.55 9.23
C ASP A 219 11.37 7.50 8.10
N MET A 220 10.31 7.37 7.30
CA MET A 220 10.29 6.44 6.17
C MET A 220 10.97 7.00 4.93
N MET A 221 11.32 8.28 4.90
CA MET A 221 11.61 8.99 3.67
C MET A 221 13.10 9.19 3.46
N PRO A 222 13.56 9.30 2.19
CA PRO A 222 14.92 9.72 1.90
C PRO A 222 15.24 11.04 2.62
N PRO A 223 16.45 11.20 3.21
CA PRO A 223 16.79 12.38 4.02
C PRO A 223 16.58 13.73 3.32
N ASP A 224 16.72 13.77 2.00
CA ASP A 224 16.63 14.99 1.20
C ASP A 224 15.24 15.22 0.57
N PHE A 225 14.22 14.41 0.91
CA PHE A 225 12.87 14.62 0.38
C PHE A 225 12.18 15.82 1.03
N SER A 226 11.69 16.74 0.19
CA SER A 226 11.00 17.97 0.61
C SER A 226 9.56 18.10 0.10
N GLY A 227 9.01 17.03 -0.49
CA GLY A 227 7.61 16.99 -0.93
C GLY A 227 6.62 16.83 0.23
N VAL A 228 5.33 16.84 -0.10
CA VAL A 228 4.26 16.55 0.86
C VAL A 228 4.37 15.09 1.32
N ARG A 229 4.43 14.88 2.63
CA ARG A 229 4.38 13.54 3.25
C ARG A 229 2.99 12.94 3.04
N TRP A 230 2.94 11.70 2.53
CA TRP A 230 1.66 11.05 2.27
C TRP A 230 1.79 9.52 2.31
N ALA A 231 2.27 9.02 3.46
CA ALA A 231 2.40 7.59 3.69
C ALA A 231 1.04 6.88 3.72
N ALA A 232 0.99 5.62 3.29
CA ALA A 232 -0.25 4.86 3.15
C ALA A 232 -0.23 3.54 3.91
N ASP A 233 0.30 2.49 3.30
CA ASP A 233 0.14 1.13 3.81
C ASP A 233 1.41 0.61 4.46
N ILE A 234 1.27 -0.36 5.37
CA ILE A 234 2.36 -0.98 6.13
C ILE A 234 2.13 -2.50 6.22
N HIS A 235 3.17 -3.29 6.00
CA HIS A 235 3.12 -4.76 6.02
C HIS A 235 4.40 -5.36 6.59
N ILE A 236 4.28 -6.47 7.31
CA ILE A 236 5.42 -7.24 7.82
C ILE A 236 5.41 -8.66 7.25
N THR A 237 6.58 -9.23 7.00
CA THR A 237 6.69 -10.61 6.54
C THR A 237 6.29 -11.61 7.64
N PRO A 238 5.76 -12.80 7.28
CA PRO A 238 5.38 -13.81 8.26
C PRO A 238 6.54 -14.32 9.13
N ASP A 239 7.78 -14.20 8.66
CA ASP A 239 8.98 -14.55 9.44
C ASP A 239 9.44 -13.42 10.38
N GLY A 240 8.76 -12.27 10.37
CA GLY A 240 9.01 -11.12 11.23
C GLY A 240 10.24 -10.30 10.86
N ARG A 241 10.95 -10.62 9.77
CA ARG A 241 12.28 -10.05 9.51
C ARG A 241 12.29 -8.76 8.69
N HIS A 242 11.25 -8.54 7.90
CA HIS A 242 11.19 -7.40 6.97
C HIS A 242 9.85 -6.70 7.10
N LEU A 243 9.89 -5.38 7.20
CA LEU A 243 8.72 -4.51 7.20
C LEU A 243 8.79 -3.59 5.98
N TYR A 244 7.63 -3.31 5.40
CA TYR A 244 7.48 -2.47 4.21
C TYR A 244 6.41 -1.43 4.47
N ALA A 245 6.70 -0.18 4.12
CA ALA A 245 5.70 0.88 4.13
C ALA A 245 5.83 1.75 2.88
N CYS A 246 4.72 2.29 2.39
CA CYS A 246 4.70 3.04 1.13
C CYS A 246 4.33 4.51 1.31
N ASP A 247 4.92 5.37 0.47
CA ASP A 247 4.59 6.79 0.38
C ASP A 247 4.08 7.14 -1.03
N ARG A 248 2.92 7.79 -1.07
CA ARG A 248 2.20 8.07 -2.32
C ARG A 248 2.83 9.21 -3.11
N THR A 249 3.30 10.24 -2.44
CA THR A 249 3.92 11.41 -3.09
C THR A 249 5.25 11.03 -3.72
N ALA A 250 6.09 10.31 -2.97
CA ALA A 250 7.38 9.85 -3.49
C ALA A 250 7.23 8.64 -4.43
N SER A 251 6.10 7.92 -4.40
CA SER A 251 5.91 6.66 -5.12
C SER A 251 7.04 5.67 -4.81
N ILE A 252 7.30 5.46 -3.52
CA ILE A 252 8.31 4.53 -3.01
C ILE A 252 7.71 3.53 -2.03
N ILE A 253 8.36 2.37 -1.93
CA ILE A 253 8.26 1.45 -0.81
C ILE A 253 9.57 1.54 -0.05
N THR A 254 9.51 1.94 1.21
CA THR A 254 10.65 1.90 2.12
C THR A 254 10.75 0.51 2.72
N VAL A 255 11.94 -0.07 2.66
CA VAL A 255 12.25 -1.41 3.15
C VAL A 255 12.96 -1.28 4.49
N PHE A 256 12.44 -1.98 5.49
CA PHE A 256 13.00 -2.02 6.84
C PHE A 256 13.42 -3.44 7.19
N SER A 257 14.58 -3.59 7.82
CA SER A 257 14.89 -4.77 8.61
C SER A 257 14.29 -4.61 10.00
N VAL A 258 13.88 -5.73 10.58
CA VAL A 258 13.32 -5.82 11.93
C VAL A 258 14.30 -6.64 12.79
N SER A 259 14.61 -6.15 13.99
CA SER A 259 15.39 -6.90 14.97
C SER A 259 14.71 -8.22 15.34
N GLU A 260 15.48 -9.19 15.84
CA GLU A 260 14.95 -10.54 16.14
C GLU A 260 13.78 -10.52 17.14
N ASP A 261 13.84 -9.62 18.12
CA ASP A 261 12.79 -9.41 19.13
C ASP A 261 11.61 -8.58 18.61
N GLY A 262 11.73 -7.91 17.46
CA GLY A 262 10.70 -7.05 16.87
C GLY A 262 10.75 -5.58 17.30
N SER A 263 11.63 -5.20 18.24
CA SER A 263 11.61 -3.89 18.91
C SER A 263 12.24 -2.75 18.12
N VAL A 264 13.15 -3.05 17.19
CA VAL A 264 13.94 -2.06 16.45
C VAL A 264 13.83 -2.30 14.95
N LEU A 265 13.42 -1.26 14.23
CA LEU A 265 13.48 -1.15 12.79
C LEU A 265 14.77 -0.44 12.36
N ALA A 266 15.27 -0.79 11.18
CA ALA A 266 16.31 -0.04 10.48
C ALA A 266 15.99 0.05 8.98
N VAL A 267 16.20 1.23 8.39
CA VAL A 267 15.98 1.43 6.95
C VAL A 267 17.07 0.71 6.16
N GLU A 268 16.68 -0.20 5.28
CA GLU A 268 17.57 -0.94 4.37
C GLU A 268 17.62 -0.31 2.98
N GLY A 269 16.56 0.41 2.58
CA GLY A 269 16.55 1.14 1.32
C GLY A 269 15.16 1.57 0.85
N TYR A 270 15.15 2.19 -0.33
CA TYR A 270 13.95 2.74 -0.96
C TYR A 270 13.77 2.14 -2.35
N GLN A 271 12.60 1.55 -2.60
CA GLN A 271 12.26 0.95 -3.88
C GLN A 271 11.22 1.84 -4.58
N PRO A 272 11.55 2.46 -5.74
CA PRO A 272 10.55 3.11 -6.58
C PRO A 272 9.44 2.11 -6.97
N THR A 273 8.20 2.57 -6.96
CA THR A 273 7.02 1.76 -7.29
C THR A 273 6.10 2.51 -8.26
N GLU A 274 4.98 1.89 -8.62
CA GLU A 274 3.99 2.47 -9.51
C GLU A 274 3.51 3.84 -9.02
N THR A 275 3.48 4.80 -9.93
CA THR A 275 2.99 6.15 -9.64
C THR A 275 1.49 6.11 -9.37
N GLN A 276 1.07 6.72 -8.26
CA GLN A 276 -0.34 6.98 -8.04
C GLN A 276 -0.79 8.15 -8.95
N ARG A 277 -1.38 7.83 -10.10
CA ARG A 277 -2.08 8.82 -10.94
C ARG A 277 -3.50 8.98 -10.43
N ALA A 278 -3.78 10.14 -9.83
CA ALA A 278 -5.08 10.52 -9.28
C ALA A 278 -5.56 9.61 -8.14
N ALA A 279 -6.48 10.15 -7.33
CA ALA A 279 -6.73 9.76 -5.96
C ALA A 279 -7.07 8.26 -5.73
N LEU A 280 -6.57 7.70 -4.62
CA LEU A 280 -7.16 6.59 -3.86
C LEU A 280 -6.94 5.13 -4.30
N THR A 281 -5.92 4.81 -5.12
CA THR A 281 -5.43 3.42 -5.19
C THR A 281 -4.50 3.09 -4.03
N SER A 282 -5.06 2.85 -2.85
CA SER A 282 -4.36 2.05 -1.83
C SER A 282 -4.16 0.66 -2.42
N ILE A 283 -2.91 0.21 -2.55
CA ILE A 283 -2.62 -1.20 -2.80
C ILE A 283 -2.99 -1.91 -1.51
N THR A 284 -4.25 -2.29 -1.35
CA THR A 284 -4.69 -3.12 -0.24
C THR A 284 -4.10 -4.52 -0.48
N ALA A 285 -3.01 -4.81 0.21
CA ALA A 285 -2.39 -6.12 0.44
C ALA A 285 -2.48 -7.16 -0.71
N VAL A 286 -1.33 -7.43 -1.36
CA VAL A 286 -1.08 -8.77 -1.89
C VAL A 286 -0.85 -9.67 -0.68
N ASN A 287 -1.81 -10.55 -0.35
CA ASN A 287 -1.60 -11.61 0.64
C ASN A 287 -0.58 -12.62 0.09
N ILE A 288 0.72 -12.33 0.19
CA ILE A 288 1.78 -13.28 -0.14
C ILE A 288 2.09 -14.09 1.12
N SER A 289 1.48 -15.27 1.24
CA SER A 289 1.86 -16.23 2.28
C SER A 289 3.19 -16.88 1.87
N LEU A 290 4.33 -16.28 2.21
CA LEU A 290 5.65 -16.88 1.91
C LEU A 290 5.92 -18.08 2.84
N PRO A 291 6.53 -19.17 2.34
CA PRO A 291 6.92 -20.30 3.18
C PRO A 291 8.04 -19.90 4.16
N PRO A 292 8.11 -20.52 5.35
CA PRO A 292 9.22 -20.32 6.27
C PRO A 292 10.49 -20.91 5.66
N GLY A 293 11.55 -20.11 5.58
CA GLY A 293 12.90 -20.58 5.24
C GLY A 293 13.29 -20.44 3.78
N ARG A 294 13.41 -19.20 3.29
CA ARG A 294 14.44 -18.73 2.33
C ARG A 294 14.32 -17.21 2.21
N SER A 295 14.81 -16.51 3.23
CA SER A 295 14.96 -15.06 3.21
C SER A 295 16.20 -14.71 2.38
N ARG A 296 15.97 -14.13 1.19
CA ARG A 296 16.84 -13.20 0.45
C ARG A 296 16.17 -12.95 -0.91
N THR A 297 15.76 -11.71 -1.16
CA THR A 297 15.22 -11.14 -2.42
C THR A 297 13.70 -11.25 -2.60
N ILE A 298 12.99 -10.12 -2.53
CA ILE A 298 11.67 -9.98 -3.17
C ILE A 298 11.90 -10.09 -4.67
N SER A 299 11.49 -11.22 -5.24
CA SER A 299 11.28 -11.32 -6.68
C SER A 299 9.94 -10.67 -6.98
N ARG A 300 9.99 -9.39 -7.36
CA ARG A 300 8.98 -8.70 -8.18
C ARG A 300 7.68 -8.27 -7.46
N CYS A 301 7.66 -7.03 -6.99
CA CYS A 301 6.43 -6.27 -6.81
C CYS A 301 5.92 -5.85 -8.20
N THR A 302 5.05 -6.65 -8.83
CA THR A 302 4.35 -6.21 -10.05
C THR A 302 2.95 -5.78 -9.62
N ILE A 303 2.79 -4.48 -9.34
CA ILE A 303 1.47 -3.87 -9.27
C ILE A 303 1.18 -3.44 -10.71
N SER A 304 0.33 -4.17 -11.43
CA SER A 304 -0.17 -3.66 -12.70
C SER A 304 -1.38 -2.78 -12.42
N SER A 305 -1.23 -1.46 -12.50
CA SER A 305 -2.39 -0.58 -12.62
C SER A 305 -3.10 -0.92 -13.93
N VAL A 306 -4.27 -1.56 -13.88
CA VAL A 306 -5.09 -1.79 -15.08
C VAL A 306 -5.89 -0.52 -15.32
N SER A 307 -5.34 0.42 -16.08
CA SER A 307 -6.16 1.44 -16.73
C SER A 307 -6.81 0.85 -17.99
N ARG A 308 -8.02 1.34 -18.34
CA ARG A 308 -8.81 0.88 -19.50
C ARG A 308 -8.04 0.87 -20.84
N ASP A 309 -6.93 1.59 -20.93
CA ASP A 309 -6.09 1.67 -22.14
C ASP A 309 -5.19 0.44 -22.38
N CYS A 310 -4.97 -0.41 -21.37
CA CYS A 310 -4.12 -1.59 -21.54
C CYS A 310 -4.76 -2.65 -22.46
N CYS A 311 -6.09 -2.68 -22.56
CA CYS A 311 -6.82 -3.61 -23.44
C CYS A 311 -6.66 -3.32 -24.95
N ARG A 312 -5.99 -2.22 -25.36
CA ARG A 312 -5.80 -1.90 -26.80
C ARG A 312 -4.36 -2.02 -27.33
N ARG A 313 -3.36 -2.41 -26.54
CA ARG A 313 -1.99 -2.62 -27.05
C ARG A 313 -1.56 -4.09 -26.98
N LYS A 314 -2.09 -4.90 -27.90
CA LYS A 314 -1.35 -6.06 -28.44
C LYS A 314 -0.46 -5.56 -29.58
N ALA A 315 0.84 -5.41 -29.34
CA ALA A 315 1.82 -5.33 -30.42
C ALA A 315 3.19 -5.88 -29.97
N ALA A 316 3.63 -6.88 -30.73
CA ALA A 316 4.86 -7.64 -30.64
C ALA A 316 6.14 -6.86 -30.29
N MET A 317 6.98 -7.44 -29.44
CA MET A 317 8.44 -7.32 -29.57
C MET A 317 9.00 -8.66 -30.05
N ARG A 318 9.40 -8.66 -31.33
CA ARG A 318 10.22 -9.70 -31.97
C ARG A 318 11.62 -9.65 -31.39
N LEU A 319 12.12 -10.79 -30.92
CA LEU A 319 13.56 -11.04 -30.77
C LEU A 319 14.21 -11.11 -32.16
N GLY A 320 15.29 -10.36 -32.33
CA GLY A 320 16.14 -10.37 -33.52
C GLY A 320 16.75 -11.76 -33.75
N ARG A 321 16.74 -12.16 -35.02
CA ARG A 321 17.14 -13.47 -35.53
C ARG A 321 18.65 -13.71 -35.42
N GLY A 322 19.02 -14.91 -34.96
CA GLY A 322 20.25 -15.61 -35.34
C GLY A 322 19.88 -17.07 -35.68
N ARG A 323 20.15 -17.48 -36.92
CA ARG A 323 19.69 -18.69 -37.65
C ARG A 323 20.09 -19.99 -36.95
N CYS A 324 19.14 -20.90 -36.69
CA CYS A 324 18.67 -22.03 -37.54
C CYS A 324 19.73 -23.07 -37.93
N GLY A 325 19.51 -24.32 -37.48
CA GLY A 325 20.12 -25.53 -38.03
C GLY A 325 19.94 -26.74 -37.11
N TRP A 326 18.75 -27.37 -37.12
CA TRP A 326 18.53 -28.71 -36.58
C TRP A 326 19.00 -29.75 -37.59
N TRP A 327 19.74 -30.80 -37.19
CA TRP A 327 19.65 -32.18 -37.73
C TRP A 327 20.26 -33.20 -36.73
N SER A 328 19.43 -34.18 -36.36
CA SER A 328 19.67 -35.63 -36.09
C SER A 328 20.84 -36.14 -35.20
N THR A 329 20.46 -36.99 -34.24
CA THR A 329 21.21 -38.03 -33.46
C THR A 329 21.78 -39.16 -34.35
N PRO A 330 22.42 -40.23 -33.82
CA PRO A 330 23.41 -40.45 -32.74
C PRO A 330 24.64 -41.27 -33.24
N THR A 331 25.70 -41.49 -32.44
CA THR A 331 26.46 -42.77 -32.28
C THR A 331 27.81 -42.59 -31.57
N GLU A 332 28.21 -43.66 -30.89
CA GLU A 332 29.28 -43.82 -29.90
C GLU A 332 30.69 -44.15 -30.54
N PRO A 333 31.76 -44.55 -29.78
CA PRO A 333 33.16 -44.04 -29.83
C PRO A 333 34.10 -44.97 -30.67
N PRO A 334 35.47 -45.06 -30.59
CA PRO A 334 36.44 -44.52 -29.61
C PRO A 334 37.82 -44.06 -30.16
N SER A 335 38.70 -43.69 -29.20
CA SER A 335 40.15 -43.95 -29.16
C SER A 335 41.07 -42.71 -29.14
N GLY A 336 42.10 -42.77 -28.28
CA GLY A 336 43.38 -42.15 -28.60
C GLY A 336 43.98 -41.14 -27.62
N LYS A 337 44.53 -41.65 -26.51
CA LYS A 337 45.85 -41.28 -25.96
C LYS A 337 46.13 -39.84 -25.50
N ARG A 338 46.27 -39.76 -24.16
CA ARG A 338 47.46 -39.33 -23.39
C ARG A 338 47.87 -37.84 -23.29
N LYS A 339 48.07 -37.47 -22.00
CA LYS A 339 49.04 -36.52 -21.42
C LYS A 339 48.67 -35.04 -21.59
N ASN A 340 48.82 -34.13 -20.62
CA ASN A 340 49.51 -34.11 -19.32
C ASN A 340 48.92 -32.94 -18.49
N LEU A 341 49.15 -33.00 -17.17
CA LEU A 341 49.42 -31.92 -16.18
C LEU A 341 49.02 -30.47 -16.57
N ALA A 342 48.38 -29.66 -15.73
CA ALA A 342 48.79 -29.36 -14.36
C ALA A 342 47.69 -28.64 -13.53
N LEU A 343 47.76 -28.86 -12.20
CA LEU A 343 47.43 -27.93 -11.11
C LEU A 343 47.90 -26.50 -11.44
N ALA A 344 47.38 -25.37 -10.95
CA ALA A 344 46.89 -24.95 -9.63
C ALA A 344 46.19 -23.58 -9.85
N ARG A 345 45.05 -23.27 -9.22
CA ARG A 345 44.86 -22.74 -7.85
C ARG A 345 45.41 -21.31 -7.60
N PHE A 346 44.45 -20.40 -7.33
CA PHE A 346 44.49 -19.14 -6.55
C PHE A 346 45.43 -18.01 -7.06
N PHE A 347 45.25 -16.71 -6.80
CA PHE A 347 44.76 -15.99 -5.63
C PHE A 347 44.24 -14.58 -5.98
N PHE A 348 43.59 -13.99 -4.97
CA PHE A 348 43.05 -12.64 -4.79
C PHE A 348 44.08 -11.49 -4.76
N ALA A 349 43.50 -10.27 -4.69
CA ALA A 349 44.00 -9.00 -4.12
C ALA A 349 44.68 -8.02 -5.12
N GLN A 350 44.11 -6.85 -5.41
CA GLN A 350 43.88 -5.60 -4.63
C GLN A 350 45.04 -4.60 -4.69
N SER A 351 44.66 -3.32 -4.84
CA SER A 351 45.43 -2.07 -4.74
C SER A 351 46.44 -1.82 -5.87
N GLY A 352 46.64 -0.61 -6.42
CA GLY A 352 46.14 0.73 -6.11
C GLY A 352 47.22 1.73 -6.55
N GLN A 353 46.83 2.81 -7.26
CA GLN A 353 47.55 4.10 -7.45
C GLN A 353 48.98 4.06 -8.07
N ALA A 354 49.46 5.01 -8.88
CA ALA A 354 48.98 6.29 -9.40
C ALA A 354 49.89 6.75 -10.56
N LEU A 355 49.49 7.89 -11.16
CA LEU A 355 50.31 8.98 -11.75
C LEU A 355 50.58 9.03 -13.27
N ARG A 356 50.15 10.21 -13.77
CA ARG A 356 50.73 11.11 -14.78
C ARG A 356 50.30 11.00 -16.24
N GLU A 357 49.40 11.94 -16.57
CA GLU A 357 49.53 12.97 -17.60
C GLU A 357 50.05 12.57 -18.99
N LYS A 358 49.16 12.66 -19.97
CA LYS A 358 49.44 13.37 -21.23
C LYS A 358 48.15 13.97 -21.79
N ALA A 359 48.10 15.30 -21.79
CA ALA A 359 47.14 16.08 -22.54
C ALA A 359 47.45 15.99 -24.04
N LEU A 360 46.43 15.79 -24.85
CA LEU A 360 46.39 16.18 -26.26
C LEU A 360 44.95 16.57 -26.58
N SER A 361 44.82 17.83 -26.97
CA SER A 361 43.60 18.51 -27.43
C SER A 361 43.03 17.85 -28.69
N TRP A 362 41.71 17.99 -28.94
CA TRP A 362 41.17 18.46 -30.23
C TRP A 362 39.66 18.78 -30.11
N ARG A 363 39.40 20.08 -30.25
CA ARG A 363 38.24 20.86 -30.70
C ARG A 363 36.83 20.24 -30.82
N ALA A 364 35.91 20.99 -30.23
CA ALA A 364 34.50 21.09 -30.59
C ALA A 364 34.26 21.41 -32.08
N ARG A 365 33.20 20.83 -32.63
CA ARG A 365 32.45 21.36 -33.78
C ARG A 365 30.96 21.29 -33.48
N SER A 366 30.39 22.46 -33.19
CA SER A 366 29.03 22.84 -33.54
C SER A 366 29.08 23.52 -34.91
N VAL A 367 28.21 23.17 -35.86
CA VAL A 367 27.55 24.03 -36.87
C VAL A 367 26.49 23.15 -37.58
N THR A 368 25.17 23.32 -37.41
CA THR A 368 24.17 24.31 -37.92
C THR A 368 23.50 23.98 -39.27
N THR A 369 22.16 23.84 -39.21
CA THR A 369 21.05 24.38 -40.05
C THR A 369 21.03 24.34 -41.59
N LEU A 370 19.85 24.00 -42.14
CA LEU A 370 18.92 24.83 -42.97
C LEU A 370 17.69 23.95 -43.33
N ASP A 371 16.44 24.39 -43.50
CA ASP A 371 15.94 25.63 -44.12
C ASP A 371 14.57 26.10 -43.61
N ILE A 372 14.34 27.41 -43.82
CA ILE A 372 13.26 28.31 -43.42
C ILE A 372 12.21 28.38 -44.58
N VAL A 373 10.93 28.78 -44.42
CA VAL A 373 10.41 30.16 -44.71
C VAL A 373 8.88 30.27 -44.43
N HIS A 374 8.56 31.19 -43.50
CA HIS A 374 7.54 32.27 -43.40
C HIS A 374 6.03 32.17 -43.75
N GLY A 375 5.27 32.87 -42.88
CA GLY A 375 4.07 33.69 -43.18
C GLY A 375 3.22 33.96 -41.93
N VAL A 376 3.54 34.93 -41.05
CA VAL A 376 2.98 36.30 -40.89
C VAL A 376 1.44 36.41 -40.86
N ALA A 377 0.87 36.79 -39.70
CA ALA A 377 0.07 38.01 -39.47
C ALA A 377 -0.61 38.04 -38.06
N ASN A 378 -0.24 39.04 -37.24
CA ASN A 378 -1.05 39.98 -36.42
C ASN A 378 -2.56 39.66 -36.17
N ASP A 379 -3.23 40.02 -35.05
CA ASP A 379 -3.07 41.16 -34.13
C ASP A 379 -3.99 41.02 -32.88
N ASN A 380 -3.61 41.74 -31.81
CA ASN A 380 -4.45 42.40 -30.78
C ASN A 380 -5.42 41.64 -29.86
N LEU A 381 -5.20 41.78 -28.53
CA LEU A 381 -6.08 42.57 -27.65
C LEU A 381 -5.49 42.72 -26.23
N GLN A 382 -5.04 43.93 -25.89
CA GLN A 382 -4.98 44.44 -24.52
C GLN A 382 -5.44 45.91 -24.49
N ARG A 383 -6.21 46.24 -23.45
CA ARG A 383 -6.64 47.56 -22.93
C ARG A 383 -7.90 48.20 -23.53
N PHE A 384 -8.84 48.56 -22.64
CA PHE A 384 -9.23 49.95 -22.39
C PHE A 384 -9.80 50.11 -20.96
N SER A 385 -9.52 51.27 -20.35
CA SER A 385 -9.98 51.71 -19.04
C SER A 385 -11.21 52.64 -19.12
N ASP A 386 -11.83 52.84 -17.95
CA ASP A 386 -12.55 54.03 -17.45
C ASP A 386 -13.65 54.71 -18.26
N HIS A 387 -14.82 54.85 -17.62
CA HIS A 387 -15.70 56.04 -17.52
C HIS A 387 -16.94 55.65 -16.68
N VAL A 388 -17.62 56.43 -15.84
CA VAL A 388 -17.50 57.79 -15.29
C VAL A 388 -18.72 57.99 -14.35
N ARG A 389 -18.56 58.73 -13.23
CA ARG A 389 -19.59 59.43 -12.40
C ARG A 389 -20.72 58.57 -11.76
N GLY A 390 -21.16 58.78 -10.53
CA GLY A 390 -21.09 59.91 -9.59
C GLY A 390 -22.43 60.03 -8.86
N HIS A 391 -22.40 60.54 -7.62
CA HIS A 391 -23.55 60.95 -6.76
C HIS A 391 -24.34 59.81 -6.09
N HIS A 392 -24.83 59.89 -4.86
CA HIS A 392 -24.70 60.77 -3.69
C HIS A 392 -25.53 60.10 -2.55
N VAL A 393 -25.40 60.62 -1.32
CA VAL A 393 -26.32 60.49 -0.16
C VAL A 393 -26.11 59.23 0.69
N ILE A 394 -25.39 59.34 1.84
CA ILE A 394 -25.92 59.59 3.22
C ILE A 394 -26.92 58.49 3.59
N GLY A 395 -26.76 57.67 4.62
CA GLY A 395 -26.19 57.84 5.96
C GLY A 395 -27.11 57.05 6.89
N GLY A 396 -26.59 56.46 7.96
CA GLY A 396 -27.47 55.74 8.90
C GLY A 396 -26.76 54.74 9.81
N PHE A 397 -26.14 55.27 10.85
CA PHE A 397 -25.86 54.55 12.09
C PHE A 397 -27.18 54.04 12.70
N GLN A 398 -27.22 52.80 13.18
CA GLN A 398 -27.80 52.48 14.49
C GLN A 398 -27.39 51.09 14.99
N ARG A 399 -26.67 51.08 16.11
CA ARG A 399 -26.65 49.97 17.09
C ARG A 399 -27.96 50.04 17.89
N LEU A 400 -28.53 48.90 18.25
CA LEU A 400 -28.71 48.44 19.65
C LEU A 400 -29.67 47.24 19.76
N ASN A 401 -29.27 46.32 20.63
CA ASN A 401 -30.04 45.41 21.48
C ASN A 401 -30.69 44.13 20.91
N GLN A 402 -30.06 43.02 21.30
CA GLN A 402 -30.58 41.80 21.97
C GLN A 402 -32.00 41.89 22.59
N PRO A 403 -32.68 40.74 22.89
CA PRO A 403 -32.16 39.43 23.31
C PRO A 403 -31.78 38.44 22.22
#